data_AF-A0A5N6PH12-F1
#
_entry.id   AF-A0A5N6PH12-F1
#
_cell.length_a   1.000
_cell.length_b   1.000
_cell.length_c   1.000
_cell.angle_alpha   90.00
_cell.angle_beta   90.00
_cell.angle_gamma   90.00
#
_symmetry.space_group_name_H-M   'P 1'
#
loop_
_entity.id
_entity.type
_entity.pdbx_description
1 polymer ?
#
loop_
_entity_poly.entity_id
_entity_poly.type
_entity_poly.pdbx_seq_one_letter_code
_entity_poly.pdbx_strand_id
1 'polypeptide(L)'
;MVKKKERSVNVSGKPKHSLDVNRTAGNKNKSGGSGRSASTVRRLKMYNTRPKRDAKGTVLKHDLQSKELPSTRIQPDRRWFGNTRVVNQKELEFFREELQSRLSSNYNVILKERKLPMSLLNDHQKQARVHLLDTESFADVFGPKGKRKRPRLMASDYESLVKRAGGSQDAFEEKCGGVDLTDANADGFRDLVRHTMFEKGQSKRIWGELYKVIDSSDVVIQVLDARDPQGTRCYHLEKHLKEHCKHKHMILLLNKCDLTPPWVTKGWLRVLSREYPTLAFHASINKSYGKNSLLSVLRQFSRLKSDKQAISVGFVGYPNVGKSSVINTLRTKNVCKVAPIPGETKVWQYITLTKKIFLIDCPGVVYGSSDTETDIVLKGVVRVTNLHDATEHIGEVLKRVKQEHLERAYKIKEWEDENDFLVKLCKLSGKLLRGGEPDLMTAAKMVLHDWQRGKIPFFVPPPKQDDEANEPEPAETIVSEKDVVLVDENKELAAKRSIKNIVSSQQLKDVPVQEDLFTENELKGEPIEEQS
;
A
#
# COMPACT_ATOMS: atom_id res chain seq x y z
N MET A 1 30.23 9.67 46.19
CA MET A 1 29.72 9.35 44.83
C MET A 1 30.90 9.02 43.93
N VAL A 2 31.24 7.74 43.80
CA VAL A 2 32.28 7.31 42.86
C VAL A 2 31.67 7.42 41.47
N LYS A 3 32.10 8.43 40.68
CA LYS A 3 31.88 8.44 39.24
C LYS A 3 32.48 7.13 38.71
N LYS A 4 31.66 6.11 38.47
CA LYS A 4 32.04 4.99 37.60
C LYS A 4 32.29 5.65 36.25
N LYS A 5 33.56 5.93 35.96
CA LYS A 5 34.05 6.30 34.63
C LYS A 5 33.47 5.24 33.69
N GLU A 6 32.54 5.65 32.84
CA GLU A 6 32.16 4.84 31.69
C GLU A 6 33.46 4.40 31.02
N ARG A 7 33.61 3.09 30.81
CA ARG A 7 34.79 2.59 30.11
C ARG A 7 34.71 3.17 28.71
N SER A 8 35.49 4.21 28.44
CA SER A 8 35.83 4.59 27.08
C SER A 8 36.26 3.32 26.38
N VAL A 9 35.61 3.00 25.27
CA VAL A 9 36.06 1.90 24.43
C VAL A 9 37.51 2.23 24.08
N ASN A 10 38.47 1.37 24.46
CA ASN A 10 39.88 1.59 24.13
C ASN A 10 40.06 1.62 22.59
N VAL A 11 39.90 2.80 22.00
CA VAL A 11 40.22 3.09 20.59
C VAL A 11 41.73 3.26 20.42
N SER A 12 42.49 3.35 21.52
CA SER A 12 43.95 3.44 21.50
C SER A 12 44.60 2.07 21.32
N GLY A 13 44.97 1.72 20.09
CA GLY A 13 45.85 0.59 19.79
C GLY A 13 46.10 0.42 18.30
N LYS A 14 47.36 0.11 17.91
CA LYS A 14 47.70 -0.21 16.52
C LYS A 14 46.86 -1.42 16.05
N PRO A 15 46.23 -1.38 14.86
CA PRO A 15 45.36 -2.46 14.39
C PRO A 15 46.16 -3.75 14.23
N LYS A 16 45.74 -4.83 14.90
CA LYS A 16 46.46 -6.12 14.90
C LYS A 16 46.13 -7.01 13.71
N HIS A 17 44.99 -6.78 13.05
CA HIS A 17 44.50 -7.60 11.92
C HIS A 17 43.52 -6.83 11.02
N SER A 18 43.14 -7.41 9.88
CA SER A 18 42.29 -6.77 8.85
C SER A 18 40.84 -6.48 9.29
N LEU A 19 40.37 -7.09 10.39
CA LEU A 19 39.03 -6.89 10.98
C LEU A 19 39.08 -6.12 12.32
N ASP A 20 40.16 -5.36 12.55
CA ASP A 20 40.30 -4.57 13.77
C ASP A 20 39.43 -3.30 13.73
N VAL A 21 38.80 -2.99 14.86
CA VAL A 21 37.93 -1.82 15.04
C VAL A 21 38.76 -0.54 15.19
N ASN A 22 40.04 -0.67 15.55
CA ASN A 22 40.96 0.46 15.79
C ASN A 22 41.74 0.88 14.52
N ARG A 23 41.25 0.53 13.32
CA ARG A 23 41.88 0.92 12.05
C ARG A 23 41.50 2.34 11.66
N THR A 24 42.49 3.21 11.45
CA THR A 24 42.30 4.53 10.86
C THR A 24 41.87 4.41 9.39
N ALA A 25 40.91 5.22 8.96
CA ALA A 25 40.44 5.24 7.58
C ALA A 25 41.59 5.67 6.65
N GLY A 26 41.87 4.90 5.59
CA GLY A 26 42.73 5.35 4.49
C GLY A 26 44.09 4.68 4.32
N ASN A 27 44.60 3.89 5.28
CA ASN A 27 45.87 3.20 5.03
C ASN A 27 45.70 2.05 4.02
N LYS A 28 46.18 2.28 2.78
CA LYS A 28 46.36 1.24 1.75
C LYS A 28 47.19 0.11 2.38
N ASN A 29 46.69 -1.13 2.32
CA ASN A 29 47.55 -2.27 2.67
C ASN A 29 48.75 -2.32 1.71
N LYS A 30 49.87 -2.93 2.12
CA LYS A 30 51.03 -3.23 1.25
C LYS A 30 50.66 -4.02 -0.02
N SER A 31 49.44 -4.56 -0.11
CA SER A 31 48.86 -5.28 -1.25
C SER A 31 47.88 -4.45 -2.13
N GLY A 32 47.87 -3.11 -2.03
CA GLY A 32 47.12 -2.24 -2.95
C GLY A 32 45.60 -2.17 -2.77
N GLY A 33 45.01 -3.03 -1.92
CA GLY A 33 43.59 -2.99 -1.60
C GLY A 33 43.22 -1.95 -0.53
N SER A 34 42.20 -1.14 -0.77
CA SER A 34 41.59 -0.28 0.25
C SER A 34 40.86 -1.13 1.29
N GLY A 35 41.30 -1.07 2.56
CA GLY A 35 40.69 -1.79 3.67
C GLY A 35 39.34 -1.22 4.10
N ARG A 36 38.54 -2.01 4.84
CA ARG A 36 37.25 -1.56 5.40
C ARG A 36 37.49 -0.51 6.50
N SER A 37 36.60 0.49 6.60
CA SER A 37 36.63 1.51 7.68
C SER A 37 36.30 0.92 9.06
N ALA A 38 36.75 1.55 10.14
CA ALA A 38 36.41 1.17 11.52
C ALA A 38 34.89 1.04 11.73
N SER A 39 34.10 1.99 11.22
CA SER A 39 32.63 1.95 11.30
C SER A 39 32.03 0.74 10.58
N THR A 40 32.57 0.41 9.39
CA THR A 40 32.17 -0.78 8.62
C THR A 40 32.52 -2.06 9.38
N VAL A 41 33.69 -2.11 10.00
CA VAL A 41 34.12 -3.25 10.83
C VAL A 41 33.21 -3.41 12.05
N ARG A 42 32.88 -2.35 12.79
CA ARG A 42 31.93 -2.39 13.91
C ARG A 42 30.57 -2.92 13.46
N ARG A 43 30.03 -2.40 12.35
CA ARG A 43 28.76 -2.86 11.78
C ARG A 43 28.79 -4.33 11.40
N LEU A 44 29.86 -4.80 10.76
CA LEU A 44 29.99 -6.21 10.40
C LEU A 44 30.16 -7.12 11.63
N LYS A 45 30.84 -6.64 12.68
CA LYS A 45 30.95 -7.38 13.95
C LYS A 45 29.59 -7.63 14.58
N MET A 46 28.61 -6.72 14.43
CA MET A 46 27.24 -6.91 14.97
C MET A 46 26.57 -8.20 14.48
N TYR A 47 26.78 -8.64 13.23
CA TYR A 47 26.19 -9.90 12.74
C TYR A 47 26.78 -11.15 13.40
N ASN A 48 27.97 -11.03 13.99
CA ASN A 48 28.74 -12.13 14.55
C ASN A 48 28.85 -12.09 16.09
N THR A 49 28.22 -11.12 16.75
CA THR A 49 28.26 -11.04 18.22
C THR A 49 27.48 -12.20 18.84
N ARG A 50 28.13 -12.94 19.74
CA ARG A 50 27.56 -14.06 20.51
C ARG A 50 27.98 -13.95 21.98
N PRO A 51 27.21 -14.54 22.94
CA PRO A 51 27.66 -14.65 24.32
C PRO A 51 29.03 -15.32 24.40
N LYS A 52 29.97 -14.70 25.11
CA LYS A 52 31.22 -15.37 25.48
C LYS A 52 30.95 -16.27 26.67
N ARG A 53 31.36 -17.53 26.57
CA ARG A 53 31.17 -18.54 27.61
C ARG A 53 32.51 -19.14 28.03
N ASP A 54 32.59 -19.56 29.28
CA ASP A 54 33.70 -20.39 29.78
C ASP A 54 33.52 -21.85 29.34
N ALA A 55 34.55 -22.70 29.53
CA ALA A 55 34.52 -24.13 29.19
C ALA A 55 33.37 -24.89 29.87
N LYS A 56 32.95 -24.45 31.07
CA LYS A 56 31.79 -24.98 31.81
C LYS A 56 30.44 -24.50 31.26
N GLY A 57 30.41 -23.73 30.17
CA GLY A 57 29.19 -23.19 29.54
C GLY A 57 28.60 -21.94 30.21
N THR A 58 29.25 -21.41 31.26
CA THR A 58 28.77 -20.20 31.96
C THR A 58 29.05 -18.95 31.12
N VAL A 59 28.04 -18.08 30.95
CA VAL A 59 28.17 -16.84 30.17
C VAL A 59 29.00 -15.81 30.95
N LEU A 60 30.16 -15.42 30.39
CA LEU A 60 31.07 -14.41 30.93
C LEU A 60 30.67 -12.99 30.52
N LYS A 61 30.26 -12.81 29.25
CA LYS A 61 29.88 -11.49 28.72
C LYS A 61 28.87 -11.62 27.57
N HIS A 62 27.86 -10.78 27.59
CA HIS A 62 26.93 -10.56 26.48
C HIS A 62 26.74 -9.05 26.28
N ASP A 63 27.05 -8.53 25.10
CA ASP A 63 27.09 -7.08 24.88
C ASP A 63 25.70 -6.42 24.86
N LEU A 64 24.65 -7.15 24.47
CA LEU A 64 23.27 -6.62 24.32
C LEU A 64 22.31 -7.08 25.43
N GLN A 65 22.80 -7.80 26.44
CA GLN A 65 21.95 -8.37 27.48
C GLN A 65 22.70 -8.35 28.82
N SER A 66 22.65 -7.21 29.50
CA SER A 66 23.17 -7.08 30.86
C SER A 66 22.22 -7.75 31.84
N LYS A 67 22.77 -8.41 32.87
CA LYS A 67 22.00 -8.92 34.02
C LYS A 67 21.87 -7.89 35.15
N GLU A 68 22.65 -6.81 35.07
CA GLU A 68 22.63 -5.73 36.05
C GLU A 68 21.36 -4.89 35.88
N LEU A 69 20.61 -4.69 36.97
CA LEU A 69 19.44 -3.82 36.99
C LEU A 69 19.91 -2.35 37.05
N PRO A 70 19.48 -1.48 36.12
CA PRO A 70 19.83 -0.06 36.19
C PRO A 70 19.07 0.63 37.33
N SER A 71 19.61 1.75 37.80
CA SER A 71 18.88 2.64 38.70
C SER A 71 17.76 3.34 37.94
N THR A 72 16.51 3.11 38.32
CA THR A 72 15.32 3.68 37.66
C THR A 72 14.83 5.00 38.27
N ARG A 73 15.57 5.56 39.24
CA ARG A 73 15.15 6.79 39.93
C ARG A 73 15.22 8.00 38.99
N ILE A 74 14.06 8.59 38.70
CA ILE A 74 13.97 9.82 37.92
C ILE A 74 14.25 11.02 38.84
N GLN A 75 15.20 11.88 38.47
CA GLN A 75 15.58 13.05 39.28
C GLN A 75 14.51 14.14 39.19
N PRO A 76 13.97 14.66 40.30
CA PRO A 76 12.94 15.71 40.24
C PRO A 76 13.49 16.97 39.55
N ASP A 77 12.79 17.44 38.52
CA ASP A 77 13.10 18.67 37.79
C ASP A 77 11.84 19.51 37.59
N ARG A 78 11.93 20.83 37.84
CA ARG A 78 10.83 21.79 37.63
C ARG A 78 10.42 21.86 36.16
N ARG A 79 11.32 21.51 35.23
CA ARG A 79 11.07 21.54 33.77
C ARG A 79 9.95 20.59 33.33
N TRP A 80 9.67 19.53 34.08
CA TRP A 80 8.61 18.57 33.74
C TRP A 80 7.21 19.17 33.82
N PHE A 81 7.02 20.17 34.67
CA PHE A 81 5.73 20.80 34.92
C PHE A 81 5.49 22.04 34.05
N GLY A 82 6.45 22.40 33.20
CA GLY A 82 6.31 23.51 32.25
C GLY A 82 5.74 23.05 30.91
N ASN A 83 5.02 23.94 30.22
CA ASN A 83 4.56 23.68 28.85
C ASN A 83 5.76 23.44 27.92
N THR A 84 5.77 22.30 27.23
CA THR A 84 6.85 21.91 26.32
C THR A 84 6.58 22.27 24.86
N ARG A 85 5.31 22.42 24.46
CA ARG A 85 4.89 22.82 23.12
C ARG A 85 3.73 23.81 23.24
N VAL A 86 3.97 25.05 22.84
CA VAL A 86 2.95 26.12 22.82
C VAL A 86 2.85 26.65 21.40
N VAL A 87 1.63 26.81 20.88
CA VAL A 87 1.36 27.33 19.54
C VAL A 87 0.36 28.47 19.67
N ASN A 88 0.62 29.58 18.98
CA ASN A 88 -0.30 30.72 18.95
C ASN A 88 -1.54 30.40 18.11
N GLN A 89 -2.71 30.89 18.51
CA GLN A 89 -3.98 30.61 17.81
C GLN A 89 -3.98 31.07 16.35
N LYS A 90 -3.50 32.29 16.07
CA LYS A 90 -3.41 32.83 14.69
C LYS A 90 -2.50 32.00 13.80
N GLU A 91 -1.39 31.51 14.35
CA GLU A 91 -0.45 30.65 13.62
C GLU A 91 -1.06 29.27 13.34
N LEU A 92 -1.90 28.77 14.25
CA LEU A 92 -2.61 27.50 14.11
C LEU A 92 -3.68 27.58 13.02
N GLU A 93 -4.48 28.64 12.99
CA GLU A 93 -5.49 28.88 11.94
C GLU A 93 -4.82 28.97 10.56
N PHE A 94 -3.78 29.79 10.43
CA PHE A 94 -2.99 29.89 9.21
C PHE A 94 -2.40 28.54 8.77
N PHE A 95 -1.84 27.77 9.71
CA PHE A 95 -1.32 26.44 9.45
C PHE A 95 -2.39 25.45 8.96
N ARG A 96 -3.61 25.51 9.52
CA ARG A 96 -4.74 24.67 9.09
C ARG A 96 -5.13 24.97 7.64
N GLU A 97 -5.29 26.24 7.29
CA GLU A 97 -5.65 26.68 5.94
C GLU A 97 -4.60 26.26 4.91
N GLU A 98 -3.32 26.45 5.22
CA GLU A 98 -2.22 26.09 4.33
C GLU A 98 -2.05 24.58 4.17
N LEU A 99 -2.18 23.81 5.25
CA LEU A 99 -2.11 22.35 5.13
C LEU A 99 -3.31 21.81 4.34
N GLN A 100 -4.50 22.34 4.57
CA GLN A 100 -5.69 21.89 3.84
C GLN A 100 -5.59 22.21 2.35
N SER A 101 -5.10 23.40 1.98
CA SER A 101 -4.90 23.76 0.58
C SER A 101 -3.84 22.86 -0.08
N ARG A 102 -2.72 22.58 0.59
CA ARG A 102 -1.65 21.74 0.03
C ARG A 102 -1.99 20.26 -0.01
N LEU A 103 -2.74 19.75 0.97
CA LEU A 103 -3.20 18.35 1.02
C LEU A 103 -4.31 18.05 0.02
N SER A 104 -4.98 19.08 -0.52
CA SER A 104 -5.98 18.88 -1.58
C SER A 104 -5.37 18.33 -2.87
N SER A 105 -4.09 18.64 -3.13
CA SER A 105 -3.34 18.08 -4.26
C SER A 105 -2.63 16.78 -3.89
N ASN A 106 -2.92 15.71 -4.63
CA ASN A 106 -2.34 14.38 -4.44
C ASN A 106 -0.87 14.28 -4.89
N TYR A 107 -0.33 15.32 -5.53
CA TYR A 107 1.07 15.39 -5.96
C TYR A 107 2.00 16.04 -4.92
N ASN A 108 1.42 16.74 -3.94
CA ASN A 108 2.18 17.37 -2.88
C ASN A 108 2.56 16.35 -1.81
N VAL A 109 3.81 16.41 -1.37
CA VAL A 109 4.38 15.43 -0.45
C VAL A 109 4.90 16.09 0.82
N ILE A 110 4.41 15.64 1.99
CA ILE A 110 4.91 16.07 3.29
C ILE A 110 6.14 15.24 3.67
N LEU A 111 7.25 15.91 4.00
CA LEU A 111 8.52 15.24 4.31
C LEU A 111 8.71 14.93 5.78
N LYS A 112 8.28 15.84 6.65
CA LYS A 112 8.59 15.81 8.09
C LYS A 112 7.32 15.85 8.94
N GLU A 113 6.41 14.92 8.70
CA GLU A 113 5.14 14.82 9.44
C GLU A 113 5.34 14.73 10.96
N ARG A 114 6.37 14.00 11.43
CA ARG A 114 6.61 13.78 12.88
C ARG A 114 6.85 15.06 13.68
N LYS A 115 7.27 16.14 13.01
CA LYS A 115 7.51 17.44 13.65
C LYS A 115 6.28 18.35 13.60
N LEU A 116 5.23 17.97 12.88
CA LEU A 116 4.04 18.79 12.67
C LEU A 116 2.90 18.29 13.57
N PRO A 117 2.12 19.21 14.19
CA PRO A 117 1.00 18.84 15.05
C PRO A 117 -0.24 18.43 14.22
N MET A 118 -0.15 17.31 13.50
CA MET A 118 -1.20 16.85 12.58
C MET A 118 -2.53 16.52 13.27
N SER A 119 -2.53 16.24 14.58
CA SER A 119 -3.75 16.00 15.37
C SER A 119 -4.64 17.25 15.46
N LEU A 120 -4.07 18.45 15.33
CA LEU A 120 -4.81 19.71 15.44
C LEU A 120 -5.58 20.06 14.15
N LEU A 121 -5.49 19.25 13.10
CA LEU A 121 -6.16 19.49 11.81
C LEU A 121 -7.63 19.07 11.81
N ASN A 122 -8.01 18.08 12.63
CA ASN A 122 -9.36 17.50 12.62
C ASN A 122 -10.23 18.10 13.73
N ASP A 123 -11.18 18.97 13.38
CA ASP A 123 -12.21 19.42 14.33
C ASP A 123 -13.34 18.38 14.41
N HIS A 124 -13.34 17.58 15.47
CA HIS A 124 -14.36 16.55 15.73
C HIS A 124 -15.77 17.09 16.01
N GLN A 125 -15.95 18.41 16.03
CA GLN A 125 -17.18 19.07 16.53
C GLN A 125 -18.39 18.95 15.61
N LYS A 126 -18.25 18.53 14.35
CA LYS A 126 -19.37 18.59 13.38
C LYS A 126 -20.42 17.48 13.51
N GLN A 127 -20.20 16.41 14.30
CA GLN A 127 -21.14 15.28 14.37
C GLN A 127 -21.24 14.60 15.74
N ALA A 128 -21.24 15.36 16.84
CA ALA A 128 -21.68 14.79 18.11
C ALA A 128 -23.21 14.60 18.05
N ARG A 129 -23.67 13.47 17.50
CA ARG A 129 -25.03 12.99 17.75
C ARG A 129 -25.19 12.95 19.27
N VAL A 130 -26.20 13.64 19.80
CA VAL A 130 -26.48 13.65 21.24
C VAL A 130 -26.56 12.20 21.72
N HIS A 131 -25.72 11.83 22.68
CA HIS A 131 -25.67 10.46 23.18
C HIS A 131 -26.94 10.19 23.99
N LEU A 132 -27.96 9.62 23.33
CA LEU A 132 -29.29 9.41 23.90
C LEU A 132 -29.25 8.65 25.24
N LEU A 133 -28.30 7.71 25.36
CA LEU A 133 -28.12 6.86 26.55
C LEU A 133 -27.68 7.65 27.79
N ASP A 134 -27.11 8.85 27.64
CA ASP A 134 -26.77 9.72 28.79
C ASP A 134 -28.04 10.32 29.42
N THR A 135 -29.08 10.49 28.60
CA THR A 135 -30.38 11.06 29.03
C THR A 135 -31.41 10.00 29.37
N GLU A 136 -31.42 8.89 28.64
CA GLU A 136 -32.40 7.81 28.77
C GLU A 136 -31.67 6.46 28.72
N SER A 137 -31.37 5.89 29.89
CA SER A 137 -30.74 4.57 29.99
C SER A 137 -31.72 3.46 29.54
N PHE A 138 -31.19 2.34 29.03
CA PHE A 138 -32.03 1.21 28.60
C PHE A 138 -32.92 0.68 29.73
N ALA A 139 -32.38 0.58 30.96
CA ALA A 139 -33.13 0.11 32.12
C ALA A 139 -34.27 1.06 32.51
N ASP A 140 -34.08 2.37 32.34
CA ASP A 140 -35.12 3.36 32.61
C ASP A 140 -36.20 3.39 31.51
N VAL A 141 -35.89 2.98 30.27
CA VAL A 141 -36.86 2.97 29.16
C VAL A 141 -37.60 1.64 29.02
N PHE A 142 -36.88 0.51 29.06
CA PHE A 142 -37.41 -0.83 28.77
C PHE A 142 -37.29 -1.81 29.93
N GLY A 143 -36.72 -1.40 31.07
CA GLY A 143 -36.60 -2.26 32.24
C GLY A 143 -37.92 -2.45 33.00
N PRO A 144 -37.97 -3.42 33.94
CA PRO A 144 -39.18 -3.70 34.73
C PRO A 144 -39.62 -2.52 35.61
N LYS A 145 -38.71 -1.57 35.90
CA LYS A 145 -38.99 -0.29 36.58
C LYS A 145 -38.90 0.90 35.61
N GLY A 146 -39.39 0.73 34.38
CA GLY A 146 -39.35 1.75 33.34
C GLY A 146 -40.01 3.06 33.76
N LYS A 147 -39.29 4.17 33.64
CA LYS A 147 -39.76 5.54 33.94
C LYS A 147 -40.47 6.17 32.74
N ARG A 148 -40.19 5.70 31.51
CA ARG A 148 -40.76 6.28 30.28
C ARG A 148 -42.19 5.80 30.05
N LYS A 149 -43.16 6.69 30.26
CA LYS A 149 -44.59 6.41 30.05
C LYS A 149 -45.11 6.75 28.65
N ARG A 150 -44.42 7.60 27.89
CA ARG A 150 -44.86 8.06 26.56
C ARG A 150 -43.73 7.95 25.53
N PRO A 151 -44.03 7.59 24.27
CA PRO A 151 -43.07 7.63 23.19
C PRO A 151 -42.80 9.07 22.76
N ARG A 152 -41.54 9.39 22.42
CA ARG A 152 -41.21 10.61 21.68
C ARG A 152 -41.49 10.36 20.21
N LEU A 153 -42.67 10.78 19.76
CA LEU A 153 -43.04 10.74 18.35
C LEU A 153 -42.41 11.94 17.66
N MET A 154 -41.89 11.73 16.45
CA MET A 154 -41.35 12.82 15.63
C MET A 154 -42.46 13.57 14.88
N ALA A 155 -43.73 13.43 15.28
CA ALA A 155 -44.92 13.94 14.60
C ALA A 155 -45.76 14.77 15.59
N SER A 156 -46.23 15.94 15.17
CA SER A 156 -47.07 16.82 15.99
C SER A 156 -48.54 16.41 15.95
N ASP A 157 -49.03 16.02 14.77
CA ASP A 157 -50.44 15.80 14.48
C ASP A 157 -50.72 14.42 13.90
N TYR A 158 -51.95 13.94 14.05
CA TYR A 158 -52.37 12.62 13.55
C TYR A 158 -52.19 12.50 12.03
N GLU A 159 -52.54 13.55 11.28
CA GLU A 159 -52.36 13.57 9.82
C GLU A 159 -50.89 13.45 9.41
N SER A 160 -49.98 14.09 10.17
CA SER A 160 -48.53 14.00 9.92
C SER A 160 -47.97 12.61 10.20
N LEU A 161 -48.56 11.89 11.16
CA LEU A 161 -48.20 10.50 11.45
C LEU A 161 -48.68 9.56 10.34
N VAL A 162 -49.91 9.74 9.84
CA VAL A 162 -50.45 8.96 8.72
C VAL A 162 -49.62 9.14 7.45
N LYS A 163 -49.24 10.39 7.11
CA LYS A 163 -48.37 10.66 5.96
C LYS A 163 -47.01 9.94 6.05
N ARG A 164 -46.44 9.85 7.26
CA ARG A 164 -45.18 9.12 7.47
C ARG A 164 -45.35 7.61 7.44
N ALA A 165 -46.46 7.10 7.98
CA ALA A 165 -46.78 5.68 7.88
C ALA A 165 -46.93 5.27 6.41
N GLY A 166 -47.62 6.09 5.60
CA GLY A 166 -47.72 5.93 4.15
C GLY A 166 -46.34 5.91 3.48
N GLY A 167 -45.53 6.95 3.67
CA GLY A 167 -44.19 6.98 3.07
C GLY A 167 -43.24 5.86 3.55
N SER A 168 -43.40 5.37 4.78
CA SER A 168 -42.65 4.21 5.27
C SER A 168 -43.14 2.90 4.66
N GLN A 169 -44.43 2.79 4.38
CA GLN A 169 -45.02 1.66 3.67
C GLN A 169 -44.55 1.66 2.21
N ASP A 170 -44.61 2.81 1.55
CA ASP A 170 -44.12 2.97 0.17
C ASP A 170 -42.63 2.60 0.08
N ALA A 171 -41.80 3.09 1.01
CA ALA A 171 -40.38 2.75 1.08
C ALA A 171 -40.14 1.26 1.40
N PHE A 172 -41.03 0.64 2.17
CA PHE A 172 -40.98 -0.80 2.44
C PHE A 172 -41.36 -1.61 1.20
N GLU A 173 -42.44 -1.22 0.50
CA GLU A 173 -42.90 -1.85 -0.73
C GLU A 173 -41.91 -1.68 -1.87
N GLU A 174 -41.25 -0.53 -1.99
CA GLU A 174 -40.15 -0.31 -2.94
C GLU A 174 -38.96 -1.23 -2.63
N LYS A 175 -38.65 -1.41 -1.34
CA LYS A 175 -37.54 -2.27 -0.89
C LYS A 175 -37.86 -3.76 -1.01
N CYS A 176 -39.09 -4.17 -0.71
CA CYS A 176 -39.53 -5.57 -0.79
C CYS A 176 -39.96 -5.96 -2.21
N GLY A 177 -40.48 -5.04 -3.01
CA GLY A 177 -40.90 -5.30 -4.39
C GLY A 177 -39.73 -5.66 -5.32
N GLY A 178 -38.50 -5.30 -4.96
CA GLY A 178 -37.28 -5.72 -5.67
C GLY A 178 -36.61 -6.98 -5.10
N VAL A 179 -37.08 -7.49 -3.96
CA VAL A 179 -36.56 -8.71 -3.32
C VAL A 179 -37.69 -9.72 -3.35
N ASP A 180 -37.72 -10.57 -4.37
CA ASP A 180 -38.51 -11.79 -4.31
C ASP A 180 -38.09 -12.56 -3.07
N LEU A 181 -38.86 -12.41 -1.99
CA LEU A 181 -38.79 -13.20 -0.76
C LEU A 181 -39.35 -14.61 -1.03
N THR A 182 -39.12 -15.15 -2.24
CA THR A 182 -39.13 -16.59 -2.43
C THR A 182 -38.04 -17.10 -1.51
N ASP A 183 -38.47 -17.71 -0.41
CA ASP A 183 -37.61 -18.44 0.50
C ASP A 183 -36.65 -19.26 -0.37
N ALA A 184 -35.34 -18.98 -0.33
CA ALA A 184 -34.36 -19.79 -1.06
C ALA A 184 -34.39 -21.28 -0.60
N ASN A 185 -35.19 -21.58 0.43
CA ASN A 185 -35.48 -22.90 0.95
C ASN A 185 -36.90 -23.41 0.61
N ALA A 186 -37.71 -22.71 -0.20
CA ALA A 186 -39.07 -23.13 -0.55
C ALA A 186 -39.08 -24.50 -1.24
N ASP A 187 -38.06 -24.77 -2.05
CA ASP A 187 -37.89 -26.03 -2.80
C ASP A 187 -37.07 -27.07 -2.03
N GLY A 188 -36.59 -26.76 -0.82
CA GLY A 188 -35.76 -27.66 0.01
C GLY A 188 -34.32 -27.90 -0.49
N PHE A 189 -33.94 -27.33 -1.64
CA PHE A 189 -32.56 -27.36 -2.14
C PHE A 189 -31.72 -26.26 -1.48
N ARG A 190 -30.44 -26.54 -1.28
CA ARG A 190 -29.46 -25.56 -0.80
C ARG A 190 -28.32 -25.46 -1.79
N ASP A 191 -27.82 -24.25 -1.97
CA ASP A 191 -26.60 -24.03 -2.74
C ASP A 191 -25.43 -24.82 -2.16
N LEU A 192 -24.59 -25.35 -3.05
CA LEU A 192 -23.38 -26.04 -2.68
C LEU A 192 -22.44 -25.12 -1.88
N VAL A 193 -21.73 -25.71 -0.92
CA VAL A 193 -20.76 -24.97 -0.12
C VAL A 193 -19.64 -24.47 -1.02
N ARG A 194 -19.41 -23.15 -0.98
CA ARG A 194 -18.31 -22.48 -1.67
C ARG A 194 -16.97 -23.17 -1.39
N HIS A 195 -16.27 -23.52 -2.46
CA HIS A 195 -15.01 -24.25 -2.33
C HIS A 195 -13.89 -23.37 -1.74
N THR A 196 -13.10 -23.94 -0.82
CA THR A 196 -12.01 -23.24 -0.11
C THR A 196 -10.93 -22.62 -1.01
N MET A 197 -10.87 -23.03 -2.28
CA MET A 197 -9.94 -22.46 -3.25
C MET A 197 -10.19 -20.97 -3.53
N PHE A 198 -11.43 -20.50 -3.39
CA PHE A 198 -11.81 -19.10 -3.61
C PHE A 198 -11.35 -18.17 -2.48
N GLU A 199 -11.00 -18.73 -1.31
CA GLU A 199 -10.43 -17.99 -0.18
C GLU A 199 -8.90 -17.79 -0.31
N LYS A 200 -8.29 -18.35 -1.36
CA LYS A 200 -6.84 -18.19 -1.62
C LYS A 200 -6.52 -16.71 -1.83
N GLY A 201 -5.46 -16.25 -1.16
CA GLY A 201 -5.07 -14.84 -1.16
C GLY A 201 -5.61 -14.04 0.03
N GLN A 202 -6.58 -14.59 0.79
CA GLN A 202 -7.15 -13.94 1.97
C GLN A 202 -6.56 -14.46 3.30
N SER A 203 -5.63 -15.43 3.25
CA SER A 203 -5.07 -16.04 4.46
C SER A 203 -4.35 -15.04 5.38
N LYS A 204 -4.53 -15.17 6.70
CA LYS A 204 -3.85 -14.33 7.72
C LYS A 204 -2.32 -14.24 7.52
N ARG A 205 -1.70 -15.33 7.05
CA ARG A 205 -0.27 -15.34 6.72
C ARG A 205 0.09 -14.31 5.64
N ILE A 206 -0.65 -14.31 4.52
CA ILE A 206 -0.40 -13.40 3.38
C ILE A 206 -0.59 -11.94 3.83
N TRP A 207 -1.63 -11.68 4.63
CA TRP A 207 -1.85 -10.37 5.24
C TRP A 207 -0.72 -9.97 6.19
N GLY A 208 -0.22 -10.91 7.01
CA GLY A 208 0.96 -10.67 7.84
C GLY A 208 2.20 -10.32 7.03
N GLU A 209 2.41 -10.93 5.86
CA GLU A 209 3.51 -10.52 4.97
C GLU A 209 3.25 -9.14 4.35
N LEU A 210 2.02 -8.83 3.94
CA LEU A 210 1.66 -7.52 3.41
C LEU A 210 1.97 -6.40 4.41
N TYR A 211 1.52 -6.53 5.66
CA TYR A 211 1.75 -5.50 6.67
C TYR A 211 3.24 -5.29 6.97
N LYS A 212 4.07 -6.36 6.96
CA LYS A 212 5.53 -6.22 7.05
C LYS A 212 6.11 -5.40 5.89
N VAL A 213 5.63 -5.62 4.66
CA VAL A 213 6.06 -4.85 3.49
C VAL A 213 5.65 -3.39 3.62
N ILE A 214 4.42 -3.14 4.05
CA ILE A 214 3.94 -1.78 4.31
C ILE A 214 4.83 -1.12 5.37
N ASP A 215 5.11 -1.77 6.49
CA ASP A 215 5.95 -1.23 7.57
C ASP A 215 7.39 -0.96 7.16
N SER A 216 7.96 -1.83 6.33
CA SER A 216 9.33 -1.71 5.86
C SER A 216 9.50 -0.71 4.70
N SER A 217 8.41 -0.27 4.07
CA SER A 217 8.46 0.59 2.88
C SER A 217 8.23 2.07 3.18
N ASP A 218 8.96 2.90 2.44
CA ASP A 218 8.81 4.36 2.41
C ASP A 218 7.83 4.83 1.32
N VAL A 219 7.78 4.05 0.24
CA VAL A 219 6.91 4.26 -0.92
C VAL A 219 6.26 2.92 -1.23
N VAL A 220 4.94 2.92 -1.37
CA VAL A 220 4.14 1.75 -1.74
C VAL A 220 3.66 1.95 -3.18
N ILE A 221 4.02 1.02 -4.05
CA ILE A 221 3.54 0.97 -5.43
C ILE A 221 2.48 -0.12 -5.50
N GLN A 222 1.25 0.28 -5.80
CA GLN A 222 0.15 -0.63 -6.05
C GLN A 222 0.07 -0.94 -7.55
N VAL A 223 0.37 -2.18 -7.91
CA VAL A 223 0.35 -2.65 -9.30
C VAL A 223 -1.06 -3.11 -9.65
N LEU A 224 -1.62 -2.52 -10.71
CA LEU A 224 -2.95 -2.79 -11.26
C LEU A 224 -2.83 -3.44 -12.64
N ASP A 225 -3.83 -4.22 -13.04
CA ASP A 225 -3.94 -4.77 -14.41
C ASP A 225 -4.67 -3.77 -15.31
N ALA A 226 -4.07 -3.35 -16.43
CA ALA A 226 -4.64 -2.37 -17.36
C ALA A 226 -5.99 -2.79 -17.95
N ARG A 227 -6.29 -4.10 -18.00
CA ARG A 227 -7.55 -4.63 -18.53
C ARG A 227 -8.73 -4.34 -17.61
N ASP A 228 -8.52 -4.39 -16.30
CA ASP A 228 -9.52 -4.08 -15.29
C ASP A 228 -8.85 -3.45 -14.05
N PRO A 229 -8.55 -2.14 -14.12
CA PRO A 229 -7.82 -1.46 -13.06
C PRO A 229 -8.61 -1.39 -11.76
N GLN A 230 -9.94 -1.18 -11.84
CA GLN A 230 -10.79 -1.04 -10.65
C GLN A 230 -11.02 -2.39 -9.97
N GLY A 231 -11.23 -3.47 -10.72
CA GLY A 231 -11.39 -4.80 -10.14
C GLY A 231 -10.10 -5.38 -9.55
N THR A 232 -8.94 -4.86 -9.92
CA THR A 232 -7.63 -5.23 -9.33
C THR A 232 -7.12 -4.21 -8.31
N ARG A 233 -7.88 -3.15 -8.06
CA ARG A 233 -7.60 -2.13 -7.05
C ARG A 233 -7.99 -2.62 -5.67
N CYS A 234 -7.31 -2.08 -4.66
CA CYS A 234 -7.56 -2.40 -3.27
C CYS A 234 -7.80 -1.13 -2.45
N TYR A 235 -9.06 -0.77 -2.28
CA TYR A 235 -9.46 0.38 -1.46
C TYR A 235 -9.15 0.22 0.03
N HIS A 236 -9.15 -1.01 0.54
CA HIS A 236 -8.83 -1.27 1.94
C HIS A 236 -7.39 -0.87 2.28
N LEU A 237 -6.43 -1.21 1.41
CA LEU A 237 -5.04 -0.80 1.56
C LEU A 237 -4.91 0.73 1.52
N GLU A 238 -5.59 1.36 0.56
CA GLU A 238 -5.56 2.81 0.39
C GLU A 238 -6.12 3.54 1.61
N LYS A 239 -7.23 3.06 2.15
CA LYS A 239 -7.85 3.55 3.38
C LYS A 239 -6.90 3.36 4.57
N HIS A 240 -6.33 2.17 4.72
CA HIS A 240 -5.36 1.87 5.79
C HIS A 240 -4.15 2.80 5.74
N LEU A 241 -3.60 3.07 4.55
CA LEU A 241 -2.48 3.99 4.38
C LEU A 241 -2.86 5.43 4.72
N LYS A 242 -4.04 5.89 4.27
CA LYS A 242 -4.58 7.24 4.58
C LYS A 242 -4.84 7.45 6.07
N GLU A 243 -5.32 6.43 6.77
CA GLU A 243 -5.69 6.51 8.20
C GLU A 243 -4.47 6.34 9.12
N HIS A 244 -3.64 5.32 8.88
CA HIS A 244 -2.57 4.92 9.81
C HIS A 244 -1.15 5.31 9.36
N CYS A 245 -0.91 5.50 8.06
CA CYS A 245 0.44 5.62 7.49
C CYS A 245 0.61 6.83 6.54
N LYS A 246 0.13 8.02 6.95
CA LYS A 246 0.18 9.26 6.11
C LYS A 246 1.56 9.60 5.53
N HIS A 247 2.62 9.37 6.31
CA HIS A 247 4.02 9.57 5.91
C HIS A 247 4.53 8.66 4.78
N LYS A 248 3.77 7.64 4.38
CA LYS A 248 4.11 6.74 3.27
C LYS A 248 3.44 7.22 2.00
N HIS A 249 4.18 7.20 0.90
CA HIS A 249 3.67 7.67 -0.39
C HIS A 249 3.13 6.49 -1.18
N MET A 250 1.97 6.67 -1.80
CA MET A 250 1.35 5.65 -2.64
C MET A 250 1.35 6.09 -4.11
N ILE A 251 1.68 5.15 -4.99
CA ILE A 251 1.73 5.33 -6.45
C ILE A 251 0.99 4.17 -7.07
N LEU A 252 0.14 4.43 -8.08
CA LEU A 252 -0.48 3.35 -8.84
C LEU A 252 0.37 3.06 -10.09
N LEU A 253 0.58 1.78 -10.37
CA LEU A 253 1.30 1.33 -11.55
C LEU A 253 0.36 0.47 -12.40
N LEU A 254 -0.10 1.03 -13.51
CA LEU A 254 -0.94 0.34 -14.48
C LEU A 254 -0.06 -0.56 -15.36
N ASN A 255 -0.07 -1.86 -15.11
CA ASN A 255 0.75 -2.83 -15.81
C ASN A 255 -0.05 -3.58 -16.88
N LYS A 256 0.64 -4.24 -17.82
CA LYS A 256 0.06 -4.98 -18.97
C LYS A 256 -0.64 -4.09 -20.00
N CYS A 257 -0.14 -2.86 -20.19
CA CYS A 257 -0.67 -1.93 -21.18
C CYS A 257 -0.57 -2.43 -22.64
N ASP A 258 0.18 -3.52 -22.88
CA ASP A 258 0.26 -4.22 -24.16
C ASP A 258 -1.00 -5.02 -24.52
N LEU A 259 -1.81 -5.40 -23.53
CA LEU A 259 -3.05 -6.16 -23.74
C LEU A 259 -4.25 -5.28 -24.07
N THR A 260 -4.10 -3.96 -23.94
CA THR A 260 -5.19 -2.99 -24.10
C THR A 260 -4.86 -1.95 -25.17
N PRO A 261 -5.85 -1.46 -25.94
CA PRO A 261 -5.63 -0.35 -26.86
C PRO A 261 -5.08 0.90 -26.16
N PRO A 262 -4.26 1.74 -26.84
CA PRO A 262 -3.64 2.92 -26.23
C PRO A 262 -4.63 3.93 -25.64
N TRP A 263 -5.81 4.10 -26.26
CA TRP A 263 -6.84 5.03 -25.78
C TRP A 263 -7.42 4.61 -24.43
N VAL A 264 -7.55 3.30 -24.17
CA VAL A 264 -8.02 2.74 -22.90
C VAL A 264 -7.02 3.05 -21.79
N THR A 265 -5.75 2.77 -22.05
CA THR A 265 -4.65 3.08 -21.12
C THR A 265 -4.61 4.58 -20.80
N LYS A 266 -4.73 5.45 -21.81
CA LYS A 266 -4.75 6.91 -21.64
C LYS A 266 -5.96 7.37 -20.82
N GLY A 267 -7.15 6.83 -21.09
CA GLY A 267 -8.37 7.14 -20.35
C GLY A 267 -8.28 6.73 -18.88
N TRP A 268 -7.81 5.52 -18.59
CA TRP A 268 -7.58 5.08 -17.21
C TRP A 268 -6.51 5.89 -16.50
N LEU A 269 -5.44 6.29 -17.18
CA LEU A 269 -4.42 7.18 -16.61
C LEU A 269 -5.03 8.53 -16.18
N ARG A 270 -5.93 9.11 -16.99
CA ARG A 270 -6.62 10.37 -16.65
C ARG A 270 -7.51 10.21 -15.42
N VAL A 271 -8.29 9.13 -15.35
CA VAL A 271 -9.19 8.85 -14.23
C VAL A 271 -8.41 8.63 -12.94
N LEU A 272 -7.43 7.72 -12.96
CA LEU A 272 -6.70 7.34 -11.76
C LEU A 272 -5.75 8.45 -11.27
N SER A 273 -5.19 9.25 -12.18
CA SER A 273 -4.27 10.35 -11.82
C SER A 273 -4.92 11.45 -10.98
N ARG A 274 -6.26 11.56 -11.03
CA ARG A 274 -7.01 12.46 -10.14
C ARG A 274 -6.88 12.04 -8.67
N GLU A 275 -6.74 10.75 -8.40
CA GLU A 275 -6.69 10.20 -7.05
C GLU A 275 -5.27 9.97 -6.56
N TYR A 276 -4.41 9.37 -7.39
CA TYR A 276 -3.03 9.06 -7.03
C TYR A 276 -2.11 9.23 -8.23
N PRO A 277 -0.83 9.57 -8.06
CA PRO A 277 0.13 9.54 -9.15
C PRO A 277 0.14 8.16 -9.83
N THR A 278 -0.19 8.13 -11.12
CA THR A 278 -0.30 6.88 -11.87
C THR A 278 0.66 6.82 -13.04
N LEU A 279 1.26 5.65 -13.25
CA LEU A 279 2.20 5.40 -14.33
C LEU A 279 1.76 4.19 -15.14
N ALA A 280 1.81 4.30 -16.46
CA ALA A 280 1.61 3.18 -17.36
C ALA A 280 2.92 2.38 -17.52
N PHE A 281 2.81 1.06 -17.54
CA PHE A 281 3.95 0.15 -17.55
C PHE A 281 3.69 -1.10 -18.38
N HIS A 282 4.73 -1.55 -19.09
CA HIS A 282 4.75 -2.88 -19.69
C HIS A 282 6.01 -3.60 -19.24
N ALA A 283 5.79 -4.67 -18.45
CA ALA A 283 6.84 -5.48 -17.87
C ALA A 283 7.39 -6.49 -18.88
N SER A 284 8.49 -6.14 -19.53
CA SER A 284 9.32 -7.03 -20.32
C SER A 284 10.79 -6.72 -20.05
N ILE A 285 11.69 -7.69 -20.18
CA ILE A 285 13.13 -7.46 -19.97
C ILE A 285 13.74 -6.75 -21.18
N ASN A 286 13.30 -7.13 -22.37
CA ASN A 286 13.85 -6.63 -23.63
C ASN A 286 13.11 -5.40 -24.13
N LYS A 287 11.76 -5.44 -24.14
CA LYS A 287 10.90 -4.39 -24.69
C LYS A 287 10.03 -3.79 -23.59
N SER A 288 10.62 -3.09 -22.63
CA SER A 288 9.87 -2.46 -21.54
C SER A 288 9.29 -1.10 -21.93
N TYR A 289 8.09 -0.77 -21.44
CA TYR A 289 7.54 0.59 -21.46
C TYR A 289 7.39 1.14 -20.04
N GLY A 290 7.58 2.44 -19.84
CA GLY A 290 7.42 3.10 -18.53
C GLY A 290 8.58 2.93 -17.54
N LYS A 291 9.60 2.09 -17.85
CA LYS A 291 10.78 1.85 -17.00
C LYS A 291 11.49 3.14 -16.58
N ASN A 292 11.80 4.01 -17.54
CA ASN A 292 12.56 5.24 -17.26
C ASN A 292 11.72 6.25 -16.45
N SER A 293 10.41 6.31 -16.70
CA SER A 293 9.49 7.14 -15.94
C SER A 293 9.45 6.71 -14.47
N LEU A 294 9.24 5.41 -14.22
CA LEU A 294 9.24 4.88 -12.85
C LEU A 294 10.59 5.08 -12.15
N LEU A 295 11.71 4.85 -12.83
CA LEU A 295 13.04 5.13 -12.28
C LEU A 295 13.26 6.61 -11.97
N SER A 296 12.74 7.52 -12.79
CA SER A 296 12.80 8.96 -12.55
C SER A 296 12.08 9.33 -11.26
N VAL A 297 10.84 8.85 -11.10
CA VAL A 297 10.03 9.08 -9.89
C VAL A 297 10.72 8.50 -8.64
N LEU A 298 11.24 7.28 -8.71
CA LEU A 298 11.96 6.68 -7.58
C LEU A 298 13.24 7.45 -7.20
N ARG A 299 13.96 8.01 -8.19
CA ARG A 299 15.12 8.87 -7.93
C ARG A 299 14.72 10.20 -7.29
N GLN A 300 13.58 10.78 -7.68
CA GLN A 300 13.05 11.98 -7.04
C GLN A 300 12.75 11.71 -5.56
N PHE A 301 12.08 10.60 -5.23
CA PHE A 301 11.86 10.20 -3.83
C PHE A 301 13.17 9.94 -3.08
N SER A 302 14.18 9.35 -3.73
CA SER A 302 15.50 9.15 -3.12
C SER A 302 16.23 10.46 -2.84
N ARG A 303 16.04 11.50 -3.67
CA ARG A 303 16.58 12.85 -3.43
C ARG A 303 15.83 13.56 -2.32
N LEU A 304 14.51 13.36 -2.29
CA LEU A 304 13.60 13.99 -1.35
C LEU A 304 13.80 13.47 0.09
N LYS A 305 14.01 12.16 0.26
CA LYS A 305 14.33 11.50 1.53
C LYS A 305 15.85 11.35 1.72
N SER A 306 16.59 12.46 1.62
CA SER A 306 18.06 12.49 1.76
C SER A 306 18.55 12.28 3.20
N ASP A 307 17.66 12.40 4.18
CA ASP A 307 17.90 12.12 5.60
C ASP A 307 18.13 10.62 5.85
N LYS A 308 17.58 9.75 5.00
CA LYS A 308 17.79 8.30 5.07
C LYS A 308 18.93 7.86 4.18
N GLN A 309 19.68 6.84 4.63
CA GLN A 309 20.76 6.24 3.82
C GLN A 309 20.22 5.59 2.54
N ALA A 310 19.02 5.00 2.61
CA ALA A 310 18.35 4.37 1.49
C ALA A 310 16.83 4.41 1.67
N ILE A 311 16.11 4.38 0.55
CA ILE A 311 14.66 4.26 0.49
C ILE A 311 14.26 2.82 0.16
N SER A 312 13.15 2.38 0.74
CA SER A 312 12.56 1.07 0.45
C SER A 312 11.21 1.23 -0.25
N VAL A 313 11.05 0.53 -1.38
CA VAL A 313 9.85 0.62 -2.24
C VAL A 313 9.14 -0.73 -2.23
N GLY A 314 7.92 -0.77 -1.70
CA GLY A 314 7.11 -1.99 -1.65
C GLY A 314 6.19 -2.12 -2.86
N PHE A 315 6.18 -3.28 -3.53
CA PHE A 315 5.23 -3.60 -4.60
C PHE A 315 4.07 -4.43 -4.03
N VAL A 316 2.86 -3.91 -4.11
CA VAL A 316 1.63 -4.55 -3.60
C VAL A 316 0.60 -4.63 -4.73
N GLY A 317 -0.36 -5.57 -4.65
CA GLY A 317 -1.44 -5.70 -5.62
C GLY A 317 -1.95 -7.14 -5.76
N TYR A 318 -3.01 -7.31 -6.56
CA TYR A 318 -3.66 -8.59 -6.82
C TYR A 318 -2.67 -9.66 -7.32
N PRO A 319 -2.95 -10.96 -7.12
CA PRO A 319 -2.21 -12.03 -7.80
C PRO A 319 -2.16 -11.81 -9.32
N ASN A 320 -1.07 -12.25 -9.98
CA ASN A 320 -0.92 -12.21 -11.44
C ASN A 320 -1.00 -10.83 -12.15
N VAL A 321 -1.06 -9.72 -11.44
CA VAL A 321 -0.93 -8.36 -12.03
C VAL A 321 0.47 -8.06 -12.58
N GLY A 322 1.49 -8.85 -12.19
CA GLY A 322 2.85 -8.75 -12.70
C GLY A 322 3.87 -8.04 -11.79
N LYS A 323 3.65 -7.99 -10.47
CA LYS A 323 4.57 -7.37 -9.48
C LYS A 323 6.03 -7.81 -9.65
N SER A 324 6.27 -9.12 -9.60
CA SER A 324 7.60 -9.72 -9.74
C SER A 324 8.21 -9.47 -11.13
N SER A 325 7.37 -9.41 -12.18
CA SER A 325 7.81 -9.06 -13.54
C SER A 325 8.29 -7.61 -13.64
N VAL A 326 7.58 -6.67 -13.02
CA VAL A 326 7.98 -5.25 -12.95
C VAL A 326 9.36 -5.12 -12.30
N ILE A 327 9.60 -5.84 -11.20
CA ILE A 327 10.90 -5.85 -10.51
C ILE A 327 12.01 -6.39 -11.41
N ASN A 328 11.77 -7.50 -12.12
CA ASN A 328 12.73 -8.07 -13.07
C ASN A 328 13.05 -7.09 -14.22
N THR A 329 12.06 -6.38 -14.74
CA THR A 329 12.24 -5.33 -15.76
C THR A 329 13.07 -4.16 -15.23
N LEU A 330 12.82 -3.71 -14.01
CA LEU A 330 13.62 -2.65 -13.36
C LEU A 330 15.07 -3.09 -13.18
N ARG A 331 15.30 -4.35 -12.82
CA ARG A 331 16.65 -4.94 -12.68
C ARG A 331 17.28 -5.36 -14.01
N THR A 332 16.51 -5.42 -15.10
CA THR A 332 16.98 -5.96 -16.40
C THR A 332 17.53 -7.40 -16.30
N LYS A 333 17.09 -8.14 -15.28
CA LYS A 333 17.53 -9.51 -14.99
C LYS A 333 16.40 -10.27 -14.28
N ASN A 334 16.31 -11.57 -14.52
CA ASN A 334 15.47 -12.49 -13.74
C ASN A 334 16.01 -12.62 -12.31
N VAL A 335 15.42 -11.88 -11.37
CA VAL A 335 15.73 -11.94 -9.93
C VAL A 335 14.61 -12.66 -9.19
N CYS A 336 13.36 -12.25 -9.40
CA CYS A 336 12.17 -12.93 -8.90
C CYS A 336 11.76 -14.07 -9.83
N LYS A 337 11.21 -15.15 -9.25
CA LYS A 337 10.53 -16.19 -10.02
C LYS A 337 9.19 -15.66 -10.52
N VAL A 338 8.89 -15.92 -11.79
CA VAL A 338 7.65 -15.47 -12.44
C VAL A 338 7.04 -16.64 -13.18
N ALA A 339 5.73 -16.83 -13.01
CA ALA A 339 4.93 -17.80 -13.74
C ALA A 339 3.51 -17.23 -13.97
N PRO A 340 2.78 -17.66 -15.01
CA PRO A 340 1.38 -17.29 -15.22
C PRO A 340 0.42 -18.00 -14.25
N ILE A 341 0.95 -18.58 -13.16
CA ILE A 341 0.22 -19.36 -12.17
C ILE A 341 0.18 -18.55 -10.87
N PRO A 342 -0.98 -18.38 -10.23
CA PRO A 342 -1.05 -17.67 -8.97
C PRO A 342 -0.30 -18.40 -7.85
N GLY A 343 0.23 -17.60 -6.91
CA GLY A 343 0.91 -18.07 -5.71
C GLY A 343 2.37 -18.49 -5.91
N GLU A 344 3.03 -18.01 -6.98
CA GLU A 344 4.48 -18.21 -7.18
C GLU A 344 5.29 -17.48 -6.09
N THR A 345 4.99 -16.20 -5.86
CA THR A 345 5.58 -15.43 -4.77
C THR A 345 4.83 -15.71 -3.46
N LYS A 346 5.48 -16.44 -2.54
CA LYS A 346 4.90 -16.85 -1.25
C LYS A 346 5.38 -16.05 -0.04
N VAL A 347 6.58 -15.48 -0.14
CA VAL A 347 7.24 -14.73 0.94
C VAL A 347 7.81 -13.48 0.33
N TRP A 348 7.78 -12.39 1.08
CA TRP A 348 8.37 -11.13 0.66
C TRP A 348 9.89 -11.24 0.53
N GLN A 349 10.46 -10.45 -0.37
CA GLN A 349 11.90 -10.50 -0.67
C GLN A 349 12.45 -9.09 -0.85
N TYR A 350 13.63 -8.83 -0.28
CA TYR A 350 14.37 -7.58 -0.49
C TYR A 350 15.29 -7.70 -1.70
N ILE A 351 15.18 -6.74 -2.62
CA ILE A 351 15.93 -6.71 -3.87
C ILE A 351 16.62 -5.37 -4.00
N THR A 352 17.92 -5.39 -4.24
CA THR A 352 18.71 -4.16 -4.37
C THR A 352 18.58 -3.62 -5.80
N LEU A 353 18.11 -2.39 -5.99
CA LEU A 353 18.10 -1.75 -7.31
C LEU A 353 19.36 -0.90 -7.50
N THR A 354 19.60 0.02 -6.57
CA THR A 354 20.83 0.83 -6.46
C THR A 354 21.32 0.83 -5.01
N LYS A 355 22.45 1.47 -4.70
CA LYS A 355 22.94 1.61 -3.32
C LYS A 355 21.97 2.35 -2.39
N LYS A 356 21.09 3.21 -2.95
CA LYS A 356 20.13 4.03 -2.21
C LYS A 356 18.68 3.55 -2.34
N ILE A 357 18.38 2.61 -3.24
CA ILE A 357 17.00 2.21 -3.53
C ILE A 357 16.90 0.69 -3.43
N PHE A 358 16.04 0.24 -2.53
CA PHE A 358 15.66 -1.15 -2.37
C PHE A 358 14.21 -1.36 -2.79
N LEU A 359 13.94 -2.51 -3.42
CA LEU A 359 12.62 -2.95 -3.84
C LEU A 359 12.20 -4.12 -2.95
N ILE A 360 10.92 -4.19 -2.61
CA ILE A 360 10.34 -5.27 -1.84
C ILE A 360 9.23 -5.90 -2.67
N ASP A 361 9.37 -7.19 -2.97
CA ASP A 361 8.32 -7.97 -3.62
C ASP A 361 7.36 -8.53 -2.55
N CYS A 362 6.05 -8.46 -2.78
CA CYS A 362 5.01 -8.94 -1.87
C CYS A 362 4.21 -10.07 -2.53
N PRO A 363 3.76 -11.12 -1.78
CA PRO A 363 2.74 -12.03 -2.28
C PRO A 363 1.49 -11.27 -2.75
N GLY A 364 0.76 -11.85 -3.71
CA GLY A 364 -0.53 -11.28 -4.14
C GLY A 364 -1.58 -11.40 -3.04
N VAL A 365 -2.28 -10.30 -2.77
CA VAL A 365 -3.32 -10.22 -1.74
C VAL A 365 -4.66 -10.02 -2.43
N VAL A 366 -5.66 -10.74 -1.97
CA VAL A 366 -7.04 -10.61 -2.44
C VAL A 366 -7.85 -10.09 -1.29
N TYR A 367 -8.67 -9.09 -1.56
CA TYR A 367 -9.56 -8.50 -0.58
C TYR A 367 -10.94 -9.08 -0.81
N GLY A 368 -11.70 -9.28 0.26
CA GLY A 368 -13.10 -9.71 0.17
C GLY A 368 -13.98 -8.58 -0.34
N SER A 369 -13.75 -8.11 -1.56
CA SER A 369 -14.78 -7.40 -2.31
C SER A 369 -15.93 -8.36 -2.58
N SER A 370 -17.12 -7.82 -2.86
CA SER A 370 -18.31 -8.55 -3.28
C SER A 370 -18.16 -9.14 -4.69
N ASP A 371 -17.00 -9.74 -4.97
CA ASP A 371 -16.67 -10.39 -6.23
C ASP A 371 -17.36 -11.76 -6.27
N THR A 372 -17.95 -12.07 -7.42
CA THR A 372 -18.48 -13.40 -7.72
C THR A 372 -17.35 -14.42 -7.86
N GLU A 373 -17.68 -15.71 -7.81
CA GLU A 373 -16.69 -16.78 -8.02
C GLU A 373 -16.05 -16.70 -9.41
N THR A 374 -16.85 -16.39 -10.43
CA THR A 374 -16.40 -16.17 -11.81
C THR A 374 -15.37 -15.04 -11.86
N ASP A 375 -15.60 -13.92 -11.19
CA ASP A 375 -14.66 -12.80 -11.17
C ASP A 375 -13.30 -13.16 -10.55
N ILE A 376 -13.30 -13.93 -9.46
CA ILE A 376 -12.06 -14.37 -8.81
C ILE A 376 -11.24 -15.28 -9.74
N VAL A 377 -11.90 -16.13 -10.52
CA VAL A 377 -11.26 -17.00 -11.52
C VAL A 377 -10.70 -16.18 -12.70
N LEU A 378 -11.50 -15.25 -13.24
CA LEU A 378 -11.12 -14.41 -14.37
C LEU A 378 -10.00 -13.42 -14.02
N LYS A 379 -9.95 -12.92 -12.79
CA LYS A 379 -8.83 -12.12 -12.26
C LYS A 379 -7.56 -12.96 -12.03
N GLY A 380 -7.65 -14.28 -12.12
CA GLY A 380 -6.51 -15.19 -12.07
C GLY A 380 -5.97 -15.43 -10.66
N VAL A 381 -6.82 -15.37 -9.63
CA VAL A 381 -6.46 -15.70 -8.25
C VAL A 381 -6.33 -17.21 -8.05
N VAL A 382 -7.23 -17.97 -8.66
CA VAL A 382 -7.31 -19.42 -8.53
C VAL A 382 -6.55 -20.10 -9.66
N ARG A 383 -5.96 -21.26 -9.35
CA ARG A 383 -5.33 -22.11 -10.37
C ARG A 383 -6.41 -22.86 -11.14
N VAL A 384 -6.53 -22.58 -12.43
CA VAL A 384 -7.51 -23.17 -13.35
C VAL A 384 -7.46 -24.70 -13.36
N THR A 385 -6.27 -25.28 -13.17
CA THR A 385 -6.10 -26.74 -13.09
C THR A 385 -6.94 -27.40 -11.99
N ASN A 386 -7.12 -26.70 -10.87
CA ASN A 386 -7.79 -27.20 -9.68
C ASN A 386 -9.29 -26.88 -9.67
N LEU A 387 -9.82 -26.21 -10.69
CA LEU A 387 -11.26 -25.99 -10.83
C LEU A 387 -11.95 -27.33 -11.10
N HIS A 388 -12.97 -27.63 -10.29
CA HIS A 388 -13.81 -28.81 -10.43
C HIS A 388 -14.81 -28.62 -11.56
N ASP A 389 -15.52 -27.49 -11.57
CA ASP A 389 -16.33 -27.07 -12.72
C ASP A 389 -15.73 -25.81 -13.36
N ALA A 390 -15.17 -25.97 -14.56
CA ALA A 390 -14.65 -24.85 -15.33
C ALA A 390 -15.68 -24.32 -16.33
N THR A 391 -16.75 -25.08 -16.59
CA THR A 391 -17.73 -24.77 -17.64
C THR A 391 -18.63 -23.61 -17.25
N GLU A 392 -19.02 -23.53 -15.97
CA GLU A 392 -19.84 -22.44 -15.39
C GLU A 392 -19.23 -21.04 -15.55
N HIS A 393 -17.93 -20.93 -15.78
CA HIS A 393 -17.25 -19.65 -15.89
C HIS A 393 -17.12 -19.14 -17.34
N ILE A 394 -17.46 -19.96 -18.33
CA ILE A 394 -17.26 -19.64 -19.74
C ILE A 394 -18.29 -18.62 -20.24
N GLY A 395 -19.52 -18.67 -19.74
CA GLY A 395 -20.55 -17.68 -20.07
C GLY A 395 -20.13 -16.25 -19.88
N GLU A 396 -19.53 -15.97 -18.74
CA GLU A 396 -19.07 -14.64 -18.42
C GLU A 396 -17.90 -14.20 -19.32
N VAL A 397 -17.04 -15.15 -19.75
CA VAL A 397 -16.00 -14.88 -20.75
C VAL A 397 -16.62 -14.51 -22.10
N LEU A 398 -17.59 -15.30 -22.57
CA LEU A 398 -18.25 -15.07 -23.85
C LEU A 398 -19.03 -13.74 -23.86
N LYS A 399 -19.63 -13.33 -22.74
CA LYS A 399 -20.29 -12.03 -22.57
C LYS A 399 -19.31 -10.86 -22.59
N ARG A 400 -18.13 -11.02 -21.99
CA ARG A 400 -17.12 -9.95 -21.86
C ARG A 400 -16.31 -9.72 -23.15
N VAL A 401 -16.15 -10.75 -23.97
CA VAL A 401 -15.33 -10.68 -25.19
C VAL A 401 -16.21 -10.45 -26.40
N LYS A 402 -15.78 -9.56 -27.30
CA LYS A 402 -16.45 -9.38 -28.59
C LYS A 402 -16.36 -10.64 -29.45
N GLN A 403 -17.47 -11.02 -30.09
CA GLN A 403 -17.56 -12.21 -30.95
C GLN A 403 -16.45 -12.27 -32.01
N GLU A 404 -16.12 -11.15 -32.66
CA GLU A 404 -15.04 -11.06 -33.67
C GLU A 404 -13.68 -11.55 -33.15
N HIS A 405 -13.39 -11.32 -31.86
CA HIS A 405 -12.11 -11.72 -31.27
C HIS A 405 -12.07 -13.23 -30.96
N LEU A 406 -13.21 -13.80 -30.58
CA LEU A 406 -13.37 -15.24 -30.36
C LEU A 406 -13.31 -16.00 -31.69
N GLU A 407 -13.97 -15.50 -32.73
CA GLU A 407 -13.90 -16.07 -34.08
C GLU A 407 -12.45 -16.09 -34.58
N ARG A 408 -11.70 -14.99 -34.41
CA ARG A 408 -10.29 -14.94 -34.79
C ARG A 408 -9.42 -15.92 -34.01
N ALA A 409 -9.69 -16.11 -32.72
CA ALA A 409 -8.89 -16.96 -31.84
C ALA A 409 -9.16 -18.47 -32.05
N TYR A 410 -10.43 -18.84 -32.26
CA TYR A 410 -10.89 -20.24 -32.27
C TYR A 410 -11.44 -20.71 -33.61
N LYS A 411 -11.63 -19.82 -34.59
CA LYS A 411 -12.20 -20.11 -35.92
C LYS A 411 -13.63 -20.66 -35.86
N ILE A 412 -14.40 -20.27 -34.84
CA ILE A 412 -15.81 -20.61 -34.65
C ILE A 412 -16.63 -19.35 -34.96
N LYS A 413 -17.49 -19.41 -35.96
CA LYS A 413 -18.27 -18.25 -36.43
C LYS A 413 -19.47 -17.94 -35.54
N GLU A 414 -20.24 -18.98 -35.24
CA GLU A 414 -21.51 -18.87 -34.52
C GLU A 414 -21.65 -20.00 -33.51
N TRP A 415 -22.21 -19.66 -32.36
CA TRP A 415 -22.60 -20.56 -31.30
C TRP A 415 -23.89 -20.02 -30.68
N GLU A 416 -24.76 -20.93 -30.23
CA GLU A 416 -26.01 -20.56 -29.54
C GLU A 416 -25.73 -20.43 -28.04
N ASP A 417 -25.23 -21.50 -27.46
CA ASP A 417 -24.94 -21.61 -26.04
C ASP A 417 -23.44 -21.74 -25.74
N GLU A 418 -23.10 -21.50 -24.48
CA GLU A 418 -21.76 -21.70 -23.91
C GLU A 418 -21.29 -23.15 -24.12
N ASN A 419 -22.20 -24.11 -23.96
CA ASN A 419 -21.94 -25.53 -24.19
C ASN A 419 -21.70 -25.85 -25.67
N ASP A 420 -22.49 -25.27 -26.57
CA ASP A 420 -22.30 -25.45 -28.03
C ASP A 420 -20.95 -24.91 -28.49
N PHE A 421 -20.54 -23.74 -27.97
CA PHE A 421 -19.21 -23.18 -28.19
C PHE A 421 -18.11 -24.16 -27.76
N LEU A 422 -18.21 -24.74 -26.56
CA LEU A 422 -17.24 -25.70 -26.06
C LEU A 422 -17.22 -27.00 -26.88
N VAL A 423 -18.38 -27.52 -27.29
CA VAL A 423 -18.47 -28.72 -28.14
C VAL A 423 -17.77 -28.49 -29.49
N LYS A 424 -18.04 -27.36 -30.14
CA LYS A 424 -17.39 -26.97 -31.40
C LYS A 424 -15.88 -26.84 -31.21
N LEU A 425 -15.45 -26.24 -30.10
CA LEU A 425 -14.04 -26.11 -29.76
C LEU A 425 -13.36 -27.46 -29.53
N CYS A 426 -14.00 -28.40 -28.82
CA CYS A 426 -13.49 -29.77 -28.62
C CYS A 426 -13.31 -30.51 -29.95
N LYS A 427 -14.29 -30.42 -30.86
CA LYS A 427 -14.22 -31.04 -32.19
C LYS A 427 -13.06 -30.49 -33.02
N LEU A 428 -12.86 -29.18 -33.02
CA LEU A 428 -11.75 -28.53 -33.75
C LEU A 428 -10.38 -28.81 -33.12
N SER A 429 -10.30 -28.90 -31.80
CA SER A 429 -9.05 -29.11 -31.07
C SER A 429 -8.67 -30.57 -30.86
N GLY A 430 -9.55 -31.51 -31.24
CA GLY A 430 -9.36 -32.95 -31.04
C GLY A 430 -9.38 -33.38 -29.57
N LYS A 431 -10.00 -32.58 -28.69
CA LYS A 431 -10.14 -32.88 -27.25
C LYS A 431 -11.41 -33.68 -27.00
N LEU A 432 -11.35 -34.94 -27.37
CA LEU A 432 -12.44 -35.91 -27.21
C LEU A 432 -12.04 -36.99 -26.20
N LEU A 433 -12.99 -37.41 -25.38
CA LEU A 433 -12.89 -38.57 -24.51
C LEU A 433 -13.03 -39.87 -25.33
N ARG A 434 -12.85 -41.00 -24.65
CA ARG A 434 -13.11 -42.32 -25.24
C ARG A 434 -14.57 -42.37 -25.70
N GLY A 435 -14.81 -42.91 -26.90
CA GLY A 435 -16.14 -42.94 -27.51
C GLY A 435 -16.48 -41.69 -28.35
N GLY A 436 -15.57 -40.72 -28.47
CA GLY A 436 -15.78 -39.53 -29.30
C GLY A 436 -16.59 -38.42 -28.62
N GLU A 437 -16.84 -38.54 -27.31
CA GLU A 437 -17.54 -37.53 -26.52
C GLU A 437 -16.65 -36.27 -26.31
N PRO A 438 -17.17 -35.05 -26.51
CA PRO A 438 -16.43 -33.82 -26.25
C PRO A 438 -16.01 -33.63 -24.78
N ASP A 439 -14.73 -33.35 -24.52
CA ASP A 439 -14.25 -33.00 -23.17
C ASP A 439 -14.43 -31.50 -22.89
N LEU A 440 -15.63 -31.13 -22.40
CA LEU A 440 -15.99 -29.75 -22.09
C LEU A 440 -15.10 -29.13 -21.01
N MET A 441 -14.69 -29.93 -20.02
CA MET A 441 -13.86 -29.47 -18.90
C MET A 441 -12.48 -29.02 -19.36
N THR A 442 -11.82 -29.85 -20.17
CA THR A 442 -10.49 -29.53 -20.69
C THR A 442 -10.55 -28.35 -21.64
N ALA A 443 -11.58 -28.27 -22.50
CA ALA A 443 -11.79 -27.12 -23.36
C ALA A 443 -12.03 -25.82 -22.57
N ALA A 444 -12.87 -25.86 -21.53
CA ALA A 444 -13.10 -24.71 -20.66
C ALA A 444 -11.81 -24.26 -19.95
N LYS A 445 -11.01 -25.19 -19.42
CA LYS A 445 -9.70 -24.88 -18.82
C LYS A 445 -8.73 -24.27 -19.84
N MET A 446 -8.75 -24.71 -21.09
CA MET A 446 -7.95 -24.12 -22.17
C MET A 446 -8.37 -22.67 -22.44
N VAL A 447 -9.67 -22.39 -22.52
CA VAL A 447 -10.19 -21.02 -22.72
C VAL A 447 -9.83 -20.11 -21.55
N LEU A 448 -9.97 -20.56 -20.31
CA LEU A 448 -9.59 -19.79 -19.11
C LEU A 448 -8.08 -19.49 -19.06
N HIS A 449 -7.24 -20.43 -19.51
CA HIS A 449 -5.81 -20.16 -19.64
C HIS A 449 -5.49 -19.15 -20.74
N ASP A 450 -6.17 -19.23 -21.88
CA ASP A 450 -6.03 -18.28 -22.99
C ASP A 450 -6.47 -16.86 -22.58
N TRP A 451 -7.53 -16.75 -21.77
CA TRP A 451 -7.98 -15.51 -21.12
C TRP A 451 -6.91 -14.92 -20.19
N GLN A 452 -6.37 -15.73 -19.27
CA GLN A 452 -5.35 -15.26 -18.31
C GLN A 452 -4.06 -14.83 -18.99
N ARG A 453 -3.68 -15.50 -20.10
CA ARG A 453 -2.50 -15.16 -20.91
C ARG A 453 -2.72 -13.96 -21.83
N GLY A 454 -3.95 -13.50 -22.01
CA GLY A 454 -4.29 -12.39 -22.89
C GLY A 454 -4.27 -12.75 -24.37
N LYS A 455 -4.41 -14.03 -24.73
CA LYS A 455 -4.60 -14.46 -26.13
C LYS A 455 -5.95 -13.98 -26.67
N ILE A 456 -6.96 -13.99 -25.79
CA ILE A 456 -8.25 -13.36 -26.05
C ILE A 456 -8.21 -11.94 -25.49
N PRO A 457 -8.36 -10.90 -26.34
CA PRO A 457 -8.32 -9.51 -25.91
C PRO A 457 -9.60 -9.14 -25.14
N PHE A 458 -9.41 -8.52 -23.98
CA PHE A 458 -10.49 -8.00 -23.13
C PHE A 458 -10.00 -6.76 -22.39
N PHE A 459 -10.88 -5.78 -22.23
CA PHE A 459 -10.67 -4.62 -21.37
C PHE A 459 -12.00 -4.02 -20.93
N VAL A 460 -12.02 -3.44 -19.74
CA VAL A 460 -13.11 -2.60 -19.23
C VAL A 460 -12.87 -1.16 -19.71
N PRO A 461 -13.81 -0.53 -20.42
CA PRO A 461 -13.67 0.85 -20.84
C PRO A 461 -13.62 1.77 -19.61
N PRO A 462 -12.78 2.82 -19.61
CA PRO A 462 -12.83 3.83 -18.57
C PRO A 462 -14.21 4.50 -18.55
N PRO A 463 -14.68 4.98 -17.39
CA PRO A 463 -15.93 5.73 -17.31
C PRO A 463 -15.85 6.90 -18.30
N LYS A 464 -16.88 7.02 -19.15
CA LYS A 464 -17.01 8.17 -20.05
C LYS A 464 -17.10 9.39 -19.16
N GLN A 465 -16.12 10.28 -19.28
CA GLN A 465 -16.28 11.62 -18.75
C GLN A 465 -17.21 12.31 -19.76
N ASP A 466 -18.31 12.88 -19.28
CA ASP A 466 -19.07 13.78 -20.12
C ASP A 466 -18.08 14.85 -20.60
N ASP A 467 -17.89 14.94 -21.91
CA ASP A 467 -17.04 15.94 -22.56
C ASP A 467 -17.71 17.34 -22.44
N GLU A 468 -18.21 17.71 -21.27
CA GLU A 468 -18.56 19.08 -20.92
C GLU A 468 -17.33 19.82 -20.41
N ALA A 469 -16.50 20.15 -21.40
CA ALA A 469 -15.63 21.33 -21.51
C ALA A 469 -14.38 20.91 -22.28
N ASN A 470 -14.22 21.51 -23.46
CA ASN A 470 -12.91 21.76 -24.06
C ASN A 470 -11.96 22.32 -22.99
N GLU A 471 -11.22 21.45 -22.30
CA GLU A 471 -9.86 21.80 -21.92
C GLU A 471 -9.06 21.70 -23.22
N PRO A 472 -8.55 22.82 -23.76
CA PRO A 472 -7.69 22.74 -24.93
C PRO A 472 -6.49 21.86 -24.60
N GLU A 473 -6.00 21.12 -25.60
CA GLU A 473 -4.63 20.61 -25.57
C GLU A 473 -3.69 21.73 -25.11
N PRO A 474 -2.60 21.43 -24.38
CA PRO A 474 -1.70 22.48 -23.91
C PRO A 474 -1.05 23.15 -25.11
N ALA A 475 -1.72 24.18 -25.63
CA ALA A 475 -1.16 25.16 -26.52
C ALA A 475 -0.07 25.88 -25.73
N GLU A 476 1.10 25.96 -26.34
CA GLU A 476 2.24 26.78 -25.91
C GLU A 476 1.75 28.19 -25.59
N THR A 477 1.40 28.42 -24.33
CA THR A 477 0.97 29.71 -23.83
C THR A 477 2.20 30.32 -23.18
N ILE A 478 2.89 31.13 -23.98
CA ILE A 478 3.83 32.14 -23.50
C ILE A 478 2.99 33.14 -22.68
N VAL A 479 2.79 32.84 -21.40
CA VAL A 479 2.23 33.80 -20.44
C VAL A 479 3.41 34.46 -19.74
N SER A 480 3.44 35.79 -19.79
CA SER A 480 4.44 36.63 -19.14
C SER A 480 4.61 36.29 -17.65
N GLU A 481 5.75 35.69 -17.34
CA GLU A 481 6.18 35.10 -16.06
C GLU A 481 6.28 36.06 -14.85
N LYS A 482 5.89 37.34 -14.95
CA LYS A 482 6.33 38.34 -13.96
C LYS A 482 5.33 38.71 -12.86
N ASP A 483 4.02 38.54 -13.04
CA ASP A 483 3.04 39.09 -12.08
C ASP A 483 2.27 38.04 -11.25
N VAL A 484 2.17 36.78 -11.71
CA VAL A 484 1.48 35.70 -10.95
C VAL A 484 2.42 35.01 -9.96
N VAL A 485 3.73 34.97 -10.26
CA VAL A 485 4.76 34.31 -9.43
C VAL A 485 4.98 35.05 -8.10
N LEU A 486 4.85 36.38 -8.09
CA LEU A 486 5.16 37.22 -6.93
C LEU A 486 4.16 37.09 -5.76
N VAL A 487 2.90 36.71 -6.04
CA VAL A 487 1.87 36.59 -4.99
C VAL A 487 1.93 35.22 -4.29
N ASP A 488 2.26 34.15 -5.02
CA ASP A 488 2.37 32.81 -4.47
C ASP A 488 3.68 32.59 -3.70
N GLU A 489 4.81 33.12 -4.18
CA GLU A 489 6.10 33.02 -3.47
C GLU A 489 6.05 33.70 -2.09
N ASN A 490 5.36 34.84 -1.98
CA ASN A 490 5.22 35.56 -0.70
C ASN A 490 4.37 34.78 0.31
N LYS A 491 3.27 34.14 -0.12
CA LYS A 491 2.49 33.23 0.72
C LYS A 491 3.29 32.00 1.10
N GLU A 492 4.04 31.40 0.17
CA GLU A 492 4.90 30.26 0.48
C GLU A 492 6.03 30.58 1.48
N LEU A 493 6.63 31.76 1.38
CA LEU A 493 7.67 32.20 2.30
C LEU A 493 7.07 32.50 3.68
N ALA A 494 5.87 33.07 3.73
CA ALA A 494 5.10 33.23 4.97
C ALA A 494 4.76 31.86 5.60
N ALA A 495 4.32 30.88 4.80
CA ALA A 495 4.10 29.48 5.17
C ALA A 495 5.34 28.85 5.80
N LYS A 496 6.48 28.97 5.10
CA LYS A 496 7.75 28.41 5.56
C LYS A 496 8.21 29.08 6.85
N ARG A 497 7.96 30.38 7.03
CA ARG A 497 8.25 31.12 8.28
C ARG A 497 7.33 30.72 9.43
N SER A 498 6.03 30.63 9.21
CA SER A 498 5.06 30.21 10.23
C SER A 498 5.34 28.77 10.69
N ILE A 499 5.56 27.84 9.76
CA ILE A 499 5.91 26.45 10.05
C ILE A 499 7.26 26.39 10.79
N LYS A 500 8.25 27.19 10.38
CA LYS A 500 9.55 27.25 11.07
C LYS A 500 9.40 27.78 12.50
N ASN A 501 8.56 28.79 12.73
CA ASN A 501 8.27 29.35 14.04
C ASN A 501 7.50 28.36 14.94
N ILE A 502 6.56 27.59 14.37
CA ILE A 502 5.87 26.49 15.07
C ILE A 502 6.85 25.37 15.43
N VAL A 503 7.77 25.02 14.53
CA VAL A 503 8.76 23.96 14.79
C VAL A 503 9.81 24.43 15.81
N SER A 504 10.21 25.71 15.80
CA SER A 504 11.18 26.25 16.76
C SER A 504 10.56 26.46 18.15
N SER A 505 9.29 26.88 18.24
CA SER A 505 8.56 26.97 19.52
C SER A 505 8.26 25.61 20.15
N GLN A 506 8.35 24.52 19.37
CA GLN A 506 8.26 23.14 19.85
C GLN A 506 9.61 22.54 20.30
N GLN A 507 10.69 23.32 20.36
CA GLN A 507 11.97 22.82 20.86
C GLN A 507 11.80 22.32 22.29
N LEU A 508 12.00 21.00 22.46
CA LEU A 508 12.14 20.36 23.76
C LEU A 508 13.26 21.08 24.50
N LYS A 509 12.96 21.64 25.69
CA LYS A 509 14.02 22.03 26.61
C LYS A 509 14.82 20.78 26.90
N ASP A 510 16.10 20.75 26.53
CA ASP A 510 16.98 19.61 26.81
C ASP A 510 16.94 19.33 28.32
N VAL A 511 16.31 18.23 28.68
CA VAL A 511 16.36 17.69 30.03
C VAL A 511 17.61 16.82 30.04
N PRO A 512 18.57 17.04 30.95
CA PRO A 512 19.76 16.19 31.02
C PRO A 512 19.31 14.78 31.41
N VAL A 513 19.18 13.92 30.42
CA VAL A 513 19.04 12.47 30.60
C VAL A 513 20.44 11.88 30.44
N GLN A 514 20.78 10.90 31.27
CA GLN A 514 22.02 10.15 31.10
C GLN A 514 21.90 9.37 29.78
N GLU A 515 22.60 9.81 28.74
CA GLU A 515 22.60 9.15 27.44
C GLU A 515 23.39 7.84 27.51
N ASP A 516 22.83 6.76 26.96
CA ASP A 516 23.50 5.46 26.87
C ASP A 516 24.68 5.49 25.88
N LEU A 517 25.82 4.95 26.33
CA LEU A 517 26.99 4.35 25.66
C LEU A 517 27.68 5.01 24.44
N PHE A 518 27.01 5.76 23.56
CA PHE A 518 27.66 6.42 22.41
C PHE A 518 27.00 7.74 22.03
N THR A 519 27.80 8.80 21.96
CA THR A 519 27.32 10.12 21.50
C THR A 519 27.24 10.20 19.98
N GLU A 520 26.36 11.07 19.44
CA GLU A 520 26.24 11.27 17.98
C GLU A 520 27.58 11.65 17.31
N ASN A 521 28.46 12.33 18.05
CA ASN A 521 29.79 12.72 17.59
C ASN A 521 30.73 11.51 17.47
N GLU A 522 30.64 10.52 18.36
CA GLU A 522 31.40 9.26 18.28
C GLU A 522 30.98 8.36 17.12
N LEU A 523 29.73 8.49 16.66
CA LEU A 523 29.21 7.78 15.48
C LEU A 523 29.64 8.44 14.17
N LYS A 524 29.76 9.77 14.16
CA LYS A 524 30.13 10.54 12.96
C LYS A 524 31.64 10.63 12.74
N GLY A 525 32.45 10.44 13.79
CA GLY A 525 33.90 10.55 13.74
C GLY A 525 34.31 12.00 13.56
N GLU A 526 34.96 12.59 14.56
CA GLU A 526 35.39 13.98 14.50
C GLU A 526 36.33 14.22 13.30
N PRO A 527 36.12 15.31 12.53
CA PRO A 527 37.12 15.77 11.58
C PRO A 527 38.35 16.23 12.37
N ILE A 528 39.52 15.75 11.98
CA ILE A 528 40.79 16.14 12.57
C ILE A 528 41.00 17.63 12.26
N GLU A 529 40.85 18.49 13.26
CA GLU A 529 41.41 19.84 13.21
C GLU A 529 42.93 19.69 13.24
N GLU A 530 43.58 19.97 12.11
CA GLU A 530 45.02 20.21 12.04
C GLU A 530 45.31 21.50 12.80
N GLN A 531 45.78 21.39 14.04
CA GLN A 531 46.43 22.50 14.73
C GLN A 531 47.94 22.42 14.46
N SER A 532 48.38 23.44 13.74
CA SER A 532 49.77 23.86 13.50
C SER A 532 50.59 24.02 14.77
#